data_AF-A0A1G0XHV2-F1
#
_entry.id   AF-A0A1G0XHV2-F1
#
_cell.length_a   1.000
_cell.length_b   1.000
_cell.length_c   1.000
_cell.angle_alpha   90.00
_cell.angle_beta   90.00
_cell.angle_gamma   90.00
#
_symmetry.space_group_name_H-M   'P 1'
#
loop_
_entity.id
_entity.type
_entity.pdbx_description
1 polymer ?
#
loop_
_entity_poly.entity_id
_entity_poly.type
_entity_poly.pdbx_seq_one_letter_code
_entity_poly.pdbx_strand_id
1 'polypeptide(L)'
;MNEGMMALSIPIIGIIVGALIAITAIYFKSRERQSLIEKGLGPEAIKEFFEAKKDPNRLLKYGIIIFAFGLGLGLGIMMEDSTSKEYWIPLLLFTFTGLGFIASGLVSRKYDVKS
;
A
#
# COMPACT_ATOMS: atom_id res chain seq x y z
N MET A 1 -32.65 -0.30 -2.52
CA MET A 1 -31.56 -0.54 -3.51
C MET A 1 -31.45 -2.04 -3.72
N ASN A 2 -31.33 -2.50 -4.96
CA ASN A 2 -31.29 -3.93 -5.28
C ASN A 2 -29.97 -4.53 -4.75
N GLU A 3 -30.03 -5.60 -3.96
CA GLU A 3 -28.84 -6.21 -3.32
C GLU A 3 -27.75 -6.57 -4.34
N GLY A 4 -28.14 -6.98 -5.54
CA GLY A 4 -27.22 -7.25 -6.65
C GLY A 4 -26.41 -6.04 -7.12
N MET A 5 -26.93 -4.81 -6.99
CA MET A 5 -26.18 -3.60 -7.32
C MET A 5 -25.10 -3.29 -6.28
N MET A 6 -25.35 -3.60 -5.00
CA MET A 6 -24.36 -3.37 -3.94
C MET A 6 -23.18 -4.35 -4.07
N ALA A 7 -23.44 -5.62 -4.37
CA ALA A 7 -22.39 -6.61 -4.54
C ALA A 7 -21.44 -6.29 -5.72
N LEU A 8 -21.96 -5.73 -6.81
CA LEU A 8 -21.16 -5.32 -7.97
C LEU A 8 -20.38 -4.02 -7.72
N SER A 9 -20.85 -3.15 -6.83
CA SER A 9 -20.22 -1.86 -6.57
C SER A 9 -18.81 -2.00 -5.95
N ILE A 10 -18.61 -2.98 -5.06
CA ILE A 10 -17.34 -3.22 -4.35
C ILE A 10 -16.17 -3.51 -5.32
N PRO A 11 -16.25 -4.53 -6.22
CA PRO A 11 -15.15 -4.81 -7.14
C PRO A 11 -14.92 -3.69 -8.16
N ILE A 12 -15.98 -3.01 -8.61
CA ILE A 12 -15.86 -1.89 -9.56
C ILE A 12 -15.08 -0.72 -8.93
N ILE A 13 -15.44 -0.33 -7.70
CA ILE A 13 -14.73 0.73 -6.98
C ILE A 13 -13.27 0.33 -6.75
N GLY A 14 -13.01 -0.93 -6.37
CA GLY A 14 -11.65 -1.44 -6.20
C GLY A 14 -10.79 -1.31 -7.46
N ILE A 15 -11.33 -1.66 -8.63
CA ILE A 15 -10.62 -1.52 -9.91
C ILE A 15 -10.35 -0.06 -10.24
N ILE A 16 -11.35 0.82 -10.08
CA ILE A 16 -11.21 2.25 -10.40
C ILE A 16 -10.14 2.90 -9.50
N VAL A 17 -10.19 2.66 -8.19
CA VAL A 17 -9.21 3.20 -7.23
C VAL A 17 -7.82 2.63 -7.52
N GLY A 18 -7.71 1.32 -7.77
CA GLY A 18 -6.45 0.68 -8.14
C GLY A 18 -5.85 1.25 -9.43
N ALA A 19 -6.67 1.46 -10.46
CA ALA A 19 -6.26 2.05 -11.72
C ALA A 19 -5.80 3.51 -11.56
N LEU A 20 -6.52 4.33 -10.78
CA LEU A 20 -6.11 5.70 -10.49
C LEU A 20 -4.75 5.75 -9.79
N ILE A 21 -4.55 4.94 -8.74
CA ILE A 21 -3.27 4.88 -8.02
C ILE A 21 -2.13 4.46 -8.98
N ALA A 22 -2.37 3.43 -9.81
CA ALA A 22 -1.38 2.96 -10.78
C ALA A 22 -1.02 4.03 -11.82
N ILE A 23 -2.03 4.69 -12.41
CA ILE A 23 -1.83 5.77 -13.38
C ILE A 23 -1.07 6.92 -12.75
N THR A 24 -1.46 7.37 -11.55
CA THR A 24 -0.77 8.45 -10.83
C THR A 24 0.68 8.07 -10.54
N ALA A 25 0.94 6.85 -10.05
CA ALA A 25 2.30 6.37 -9.78
C ALA A 25 3.18 6.33 -11.04
N ILE A 26 2.64 5.87 -12.17
CA ILE A 26 3.34 5.85 -13.46
C ILE A 26 3.60 7.28 -13.96
N TYR A 27 2.61 8.16 -13.86
CA TYR A 27 2.72 9.56 -14.28
C TYR A 27 3.83 10.30 -13.52
N PHE A 28 3.84 10.20 -12.18
CA PHE A 28 4.88 10.83 -11.36
C PHE A 28 6.27 10.30 -11.69
N LYS A 29 6.42 8.97 -11.84
CA LYS A 29 7.70 8.36 -12.22
C LYS A 29 8.19 8.83 -13.60
N SER A 30 7.29 9.02 -14.55
CA SER A 30 7.62 9.56 -15.88
C SER A 30 8.08 11.01 -15.81
N ARG A 31 7.38 11.83 -15.02
CA ARG A 31 7.69 13.25 -14.84
C ARG A 31 9.02 13.48 -14.12
N GLU A 32 9.34 12.67 -13.11
CA GLU A 32 10.65 12.71 -12.43
C GLU A 32 11.80 12.47 -13.41
N ARG A 33 11.66 11.49 -14.32
CA ARG A 33 12.70 11.19 -15.33
C ARG A 33 12.87 12.34 -16.33
N GLN A 34 11.78 12.92 -16.80
CA GLN A 34 11.83 14.05 -17.75
C GLN A 34 12.53 15.27 -17.13
N SER A 35 12.22 15.61 -15.88
CA SER A 35 12.86 16.73 -15.18
C SER A 35 14.37 16.55 -14.98
N LEU A 36 14.85 15.31 -14.82
CA LEU A 36 16.28 15.01 -14.71
C LEU A 36 17.01 15.13 -16.06
N ILE A 37 16.35 14.75 -17.16
CA ILE A 37 16.87 14.90 -18.53
C ILE A 37 16.96 16.39 -18.90
N GLU A 38 15.94 17.18 -18.57
CA GLU A 38 15.93 18.64 -18.80
C GLU A 38 17.05 19.37 -18.04
N LYS A 39 17.49 18.83 -16.91
CA LYS A 39 18.62 19.35 -16.13
C LYS A 39 20.00 18.92 -16.67
N GLY A 40 20.04 18.22 -17.80
CA GLY A 40 21.28 17.83 -18.47
C GLY A 40 21.99 16.62 -17.87
N LEU A 41 21.32 15.82 -17.02
CA LEU A 41 21.90 14.57 -16.54
C LEU A 41 21.95 13.55 -17.69
N GLY A 42 23.15 13.02 -17.96
CA GLY A 42 23.36 11.98 -18.95
C GLY A 42 22.52 10.72 -18.65
N PRO A 43 22.07 9.96 -19.68
CA PRO A 43 21.23 8.77 -19.50
C PRO A 43 21.84 7.71 -18.56
N GLU A 44 23.16 7.61 -18.50
CA GLU A 44 23.88 6.70 -17.61
C GLU A 44 23.75 7.11 -16.14
N ALA A 45 23.93 8.39 -15.82
CA ALA A 45 23.78 8.92 -14.46
C ALA A 45 22.33 8.78 -13.96
N ILE A 46 21.34 8.91 -14.84
CA ILE A 46 19.93 8.66 -14.50
C ILE A 46 19.71 7.19 -14.15
N LYS A 47 20.28 6.25 -14.90
CA LYS A 47 20.19 4.82 -14.57
C LYS A 47 20.80 4.53 -13.21
N GLU A 48 21.99 5.05 -12.94
CA GLU A 48 22.71 4.84 -11.68
C GLU A 48 21.94 5.42 -10.47
N PHE A 49 21.39 6.64 -10.60
CA PHE A 49 20.53 7.25 -9.56
C PHE A 49 19.27 6.43 -9.26
N PHE A 50 18.64 5.83 -10.29
CA PHE A 50 17.43 5.03 -10.12
C PHE A 50 17.72 3.62 -9.58
N GLU A 51 18.88 3.04 -9.90
CA GLU A 51 19.31 1.75 -9.34
C GLU A 51 19.71 1.87 -7.87
N ALA A 52 20.40 2.94 -7.49
CA ALA A 52 20.72 3.24 -6.10
C ALA A 52 19.47 3.47 -5.21
N LYS A 53 18.33 3.84 -5.80
CA LYS A 53 17.07 4.13 -5.09
C LYS A 53 16.17 2.92 -4.82
N LYS A 54 16.59 1.69 -5.18
CA LYS A 54 15.83 0.48 -4.81
C LYS A 54 16.03 0.21 -3.32
N ASP A 55 15.10 0.69 -2.49
CA ASP A 55 14.97 0.24 -1.09
C ASP A 55 15.00 -1.31 -1.03
N PRO A 56 16.01 -1.93 -0.41
CA PRO A 56 16.06 -3.38 -0.24
C PRO A 56 14.88 -3.89 0.58
N ASN A 57 14.37 -3.04 1.48
CA ASN A 57 13.36 -3.41 2.48
C ASN A 57 11.92 -3.16 2.03
N ARG A 58 11.66 -2.76 0.78
CA ARG A 58 10.28 -2.51 0.28
C ARG A 58 9.39 -3.75 0.41
N LEU A 59 9.92 -4.94 0.12
CA LEU A 59 9.17 -6.18 0.24
C LEU A 59 8.75 -6.47 1.68
N LEU A 60 9.66 -6.26 2.64
CA LEU A 60 9.38 -6.42 4.06
C LEU A 60 8.32 -5.42 4.55
N LYS A 61 8.41 -4.16 4.09
CA LYS A 61 7.42 -3.12 4.42
C LYS A 61 6.01 -3.54 3.99
N TYR A 62 5.86 -4.03 2.76
CA TYR A 62 4.57 -4.51 2.26
C TYR A 62 4.11 -5.79 2.96
N GLY A 63 5.03 -6.71 3.26
CA GLY A 63 4.71 -7.94 3.98
C GLY A 63 4.07 -7.68 5.35
N ILE A 64 4.62 -6.76 6.14
CA ILE A 64 4.07 -6.40 7.46
C ILE A 64 2.67 -5.79 7.34
N ILE A 65 2.46 -4.91 6.35
CA ILE A 65 1.16 -4.26 6.13
C ILE A 65 0.11 -5.29 5.69
N ILE A 66 0.43 -6.15 4.73
CA ILE A 66 -0.47 -7.21 4.23
C ILE A 66 -0.82 -8.19 5.35
N PHE A 67 0.18 -8.57 6.17
CA PHE A 67 -0.04 -9.47 7.29
C PHE A 67 -0.98 -8.84 8.35
N ALA A 68 -0.75 -7.59 8.71
CA ALA A 68 -1.60 -6.89 9.67
C ALA A 68 -3.02 -6.66 9.13
N PHE A 69 -3.16 -6.36 7.83
CA PHE A 69 -4.46 -6.25 7.16
C PHE A 69 -5.22 -7.59 7.20
N GLY A 70 -4.55 -8.70 6.87
CA GLY A 70 -5.13 -10.05 6.94
C GLY A 70 -5.56 -10.43 8.36
N LEU A 71 -4.75 -10.11 9.37
CA LEU A 71 -5.11 -10.31 10.78
C LEU A 71 -6.30 -9.46 11.21
N GLY A 72 -6.33 -8.17 10.84
CA GLY A 72 -7.43 -7.28 11.15
C GLY A 72 -8.75 -7.74 10.55
N LEU A 73 -8.72 -8.23 9.30
CA LEU A 73 -9.88 -8.83 8.64
C LEU A 73 -10.32 -10.13 9.32
N GLY A 74 -9.39 -11.06 9.54
CA GLY A 74 -9.72 -12.36 10.13
C GLY A 74 -10.31 -12.24 11.54
N LEU A 75 -9.70 -11.39 12.38
CA LEU A 75 -10.22 -11.10 13.72
C LEU A 75 -11.54 -10.33 13.66
N GLY A 76 -11.68 -9.41 12.69
CA GLY A 76 -12.91 -8.68 12.41
C GLY A 76 -14.12 -9.60 12.20
N ILE A 77 -13.95 -10.57 11.29
CA ILE A 77 -15.00 -11.55 10.95
C ILE A 77 -15.31 -12.44 12.15
N MET A 78 -14.29 -12.91 12.87
CA MET A 78 -14.47 -13.76 14.06
C MET A 78 -15.24 -13.05 15.19
N MET A 79 -14.96 -11.75 15.42
CA MET A 79 -15.64 -10.94 16.43
C MET A 79 -17.07 -10.57 16.04
N GLU A 80 -17.30 -10.33 14.75
CA GLU A 80 -18.64 -10.11 14.22
C GLU A 80 -19.53 -11.34 14.41
N ASP A 81 -19.02 -12.54 14.11
CA ASP A 81 -19.76 -13.80 14.27
C ASP A 81 -20.15 -14.04 15.74
N SER A 82 -19.27 -13.69 16.69
CA SER A 82 -19.55 -13.85 18.12
C SER A 82 -20.45 -12.76 18.73
N THR A 83 -20.44 -11.53 18.20
CA THR A 83 -21.15 -10.40 18.82
C THR A 83 -22.38 -9.96 18.01
N SER A 84 -22.54 -10.46 16.79
CA SER A 84 -23.53 -10.00 15.78
C SER A 84 -23.51 -8.48 15.56
N LYS A 85 -22.31 -7.88 15.64
CA LYS A 85 -22.10 -6.45 15.47
C LYS A 85 -21.18 -6.20 14.27
N GLU A 86 -21.74 -5.64 13.21
CA GLU A 86 -21.06 -5.38 11.93
C GLU A 86 -19.90 -4.37 12.05
N TYR A 87 -19.82 -3.58 13.14
CA TYR A 87 -18.75 -2.61 13.31
C TYR A 87 -17.37 -3.23 13.63
N TRP A 88 -17.31 -4.50 14.00
CA TRP A 88 -16.06 -5.16 14.37
C TRP A 88 -15.10 -5.33 13.19
N ILE A 89 -15.62 -5.62 11.99
CA ILE A 89 -14.81 -5.69 10.77
C ILE A 89 -14.08 -4.37 10.50
N PRO A 90 -14.77 -3.23 10.28
CA PRO A 90 -14.08 -1.99 9.96
C PRO A 90 -13.18 -1.54 11.12
N LEU A 91 -13.59 -1.70 12.37
CA LEU A 91 -12.80 -1.29 13.53
C LEU A 91 -11.46 -2.03 13.60
N LEU A 92 -11.49 -3.37 13.50
CA LEU A 92 -10.28 -4.18 13.60
C LEU A 92 -9.42 -4.06 12.34
N LEU A 93 -10.03 -3.96 11.16
CA LEU A 93 -9.31 -3.71 9.92
C LEU A 93 -8.53 -2.39 9.98
N PHE A 94 -9.16 -1.28 10.35
CA PHE A 94 -8.47 0.02 10.44
C PHE A 94 -7.41 0.03 11.54
N THR A 95 -7.70 -0.56 12.71
CA THR A 95 -6.77 -0.56 13.85
C THR A 95 -5.53 -1.41 13.55
N PHE A 96 -5.69 -2.65 13.10
CA PHE A 96 -4.57 -3.54 12.80
C PHE A 96 -3.79 -3.06 11.57
N THR A 97 -4.46 -2.60 10.51
CA THR A 97 -3.76 -2.05 9.34
C THR A 97 -2.95 -0.80 9.72
N GLY A 98 -3.53 0.10 10.52
CA GLY A 98 -2.83 1.27 11.05
C GLY A 98 -1.61 0.89 11.88
N LEU A 99 -1.73 -0.09 12.78
CA LEU A 99 -0.61 -0.65 13.52
C LEU A 99 0.45 -1.28 12.60
N GLY A 100 0.03 -1.97 11.54
CA GLY A 100 0.90 -2.53 10.52
C GLY A 100 1.73 -1.47 9.80
N PHE A 101 1.15 -0.32 9.47
CA PHE A 101 1.89 0.82 8.90
C PHE A 101 2.93 1.38 9.88
N ILE A 102 2.55 1.56 11.15
CA ILE A 102 3.48 2.05 12.19
C ILE A 102 4.63 1.06 12.39
N ALA A 103 4.32 -0.23 12.53
CA ALA A 103 5.31 -1.30 12.69
C ALA A 103 6.24 -1.39 11.47
N SER A 104 5.70 -1.31 10.25
CA SER A 104 6.47 -1.27 9.00
C SER A 104 7.43 -0.09 8.97
N GLY A 105 7.01 1.11 9.41
CA GLY A 105 7.86 2.29 9.51
C GLY A 105 8.99 2.14 10.54
N LEU A 106 8.70 1.57 11.71
CA LEU A 106 9.70 1.32 12.76
C LEU A 106 10.72 0.27 12.33
N VAL A 107 10.26 -0.82 11.71
CA VAL A 107 11.11 -1.87 11.15
C VAL A 107 11.99 -1.29 10.06
N SER A 108 11.41 -0.55 9.10
CA SER A 108 12.19 0.11 8.05
C SER A 108 13.32 0.97 8.61
N ARG A 109 13.05 1.78 9.63
CA ARG A 109 14.08 2.63 10.26
C ARG A 109 15.21 1.81 10.87
N LYS A 110 14.91 0.68 11.51
CA LYS A 110 15.95 -0.19 12.09
C LYS A 110 16.84 -0.83 11.04
N TYR A 111 16.30 -1.20 9.89
CA TYR A 111 17.08 -1.84 8.82
C TYR A 111 17.78 -0.83 7.90
N ASP A 112 17.28 0.41 7.76
CA ASP A 112 17.99 1.50 7.05
C ASP A 112 19.26 1.92 7.78
N VAL A 113 19.27 1.90 9.12
CA VAL A 113 20.44 2.29 9.94
C VAL A 113 21.58 1.24 9.87
N LYS A 114 21.32 0.07 9.26
CA LYS A 114 22.27 -1.05 9.23
C LYS A 114 22.81 -1.38 7.83
N SER A 115 22.42 -0.63 6.80
CA SER A 115 22.96 -0.70 5.43
C SER A 115 23.86 0.49 5.14
#